data_AF-A0A9W7TW91-F1
#
_entry.id   AF-A0A9W7TW91-F1
#
_cell.length_a   1.000
_cell.length_b   1.000
_cell.length_c   1.000
_cell.angle_alpha   90.00
_cell.angle_beta   90.00
_cell.angle_gamma   90.00
#
_symmetry.space_group_name_H-M   'P 1'
#
loop_
_entity.id
_entity.type
_entity.pdbx_description
1 polymer ?
#
loop_
_entity_poly.entity_id
_entity_poly.type
_entity_poly.pdbx_seq_one_letter_code
_entity_poly.pdbx_strand_id
1 'polypeptide(L)'
;MSKKRAKPLAKYCAFLSSCLQSSNSLRQLFRCNLTGECCESLSSWLQSPNFLRELDLSNNDLKDSGVKLISHALETHNCQLHKLRLSGCMVTDEGCCYLASALSSNPSHLRELDLSYNHPAPSALQLLSDRLNDPNYTLSKLSVEHGGGSRITAGLHKYACDLTLDPNTANTELKLSEENRKITCVLKSQSYPDHPDRFDVVPQVLCQKSLTGRCYWEAEWSGSGVDISVSYKSISRKGLNNDSLFGFNVNSWSLYCANNSVRACHNNERTGISSSRVSNRIGVYLDWSAGTLSFYSVSDTPIHLHTFNTTFTEPLYAGFRVHLNTSVSLTGMR
;
A
#
# COMPACT_ATOMS: atom_id res chain seq x y z
N MET A 1 34.13 0.84 -32.77
CA MET A 1 33.22 -0.33 -32.65
C MET A 1 32.49 -0.26 -31.32
N SER A 2 31.26 0.27 -31.34
CA SER A 2 30.42 0.41 -30.15
C SER A 2 29.87 -0.96 -29.74
N LYS A 3 30.31 -1.48 -28.60
CA LYS A 3 29.63 -2.60 -27.92
C LYS A 3 28.30 -2.04 -27.40
N LYS A 4 27.23 -2.21 -28.18
CA LYS A 4 25.85 -2.07 -27.69
C LYS A 4 25.72 -3.03 -26.50
N ARG A 5 25.66 -2.49 -25.27
CA ARG A 5 25.22 -3.25 -24.10
C ARG A 5 23.89 -3.90 -24.46
N ALA A 6 23.82 -5.23 -24.38
CA ALA A 6 22.56 -5.95 -24.53
C ALA A 6 21.53 -5.32 -23.58
N LYS A 7 20.35 -4.99 -24.12
CA LYS A 7 19.29 -4.24 -23.44
C LYS A 7 18.85 -4.94 -22.13
N PRO A 8 18.33 -4.20 -21.14
CA PRO A 8 17.73 -4.75 -19.91
C PRO A 8 16.60 -5.77 -20.11
N LEU A 9 16.00 -5.82 -21.30
CA LEU A 9 14.84 -6.69 -21.64
C LEU A 9 15.05 -8.17 -21.29
N ALA A 10 16.23 -8.75 -21.54
CA ALA A 10 16.46 -10.18 -21.32
C ALA A 10 16.36 -10.59 -19.84
N LYS A 11 16.68 -9.67 -18.91
CA LYS A 11 16.58 -9.89 -17.47
C LYS A 11 15.14 -9.81 -16.98
N TYR A 12 14.34 -8.93 -17.58
CA TYR A 12 12.90 -8.80 -17.31
C TYR A 12 12.09 -9.96 -17.88
N CYS A 13 12.42 -10.44 -19.09
CA CYS A 13 11.80 -11.64 -19.65
C CYS A 13 12.08 -12.89 -18.79
N ALA A 14 13.30 -13.02 -18.24
CA ALA A 14 13.62 -14.11 -17.32
C ALA A 14 12.84 -14.03 -16.00
N PHE A 15 12.70 -12.81 -15.44
CA PHE A 15 11.92 -12.57 -14.23
C PHE A 15 10.41 -12.82 -14.44
N LEU A 16 9.84 -12.30 -15.52
CA LEU A 16 8.45 -12.57 -15.90
C LEU A 16 8.27 -14.06 -16.20
N SER A 17 9.16 -14.70 -16.94
CA SER A 17 9.09 -16.14 -17.24
C SER A 17 9.18 -16.99 -15.96
N SER A 18 10.05 -16.66 -15.00
CA SER A 18 10.12 -17.37 -13.72
C SER A 18 8.86 -17.16 -12.87
N CYS A 19 8.28 -15.95 -12.87
CA CYS A 19 7.02 -15.65 -12.18
C CYS A 19 5.80 -16.28 -12.88
N LEU A 20 5.89 -16.53 -14.19
CA LEU A 20 4.85 -17.11 -15.04
C LEU A 20 4.94 -18.65 -15.18
N GLN A 21 5.95 -19.31 -14.58
CA GLN A 21 6.10 -20.78 -14.65
C GLN A 21 5.45 -21.54 -13.48
N SER A 22 5.06 -20.88 -12.39
CA SER A 22 4.45 -21.52 -11.22
C SER A 22 2.93 -21.33 -11.17
N SER A 23 2.20 -22.45 -11.20
CA SER A 23 0.76 -22.64 -10.91
C SER A 23 -0.32 -21.98 -11.81
N ASN A 24 -1.42 -22.71 -12.00
CA ASN A 24 -2.59 -22.39 -12.84
C ASN A 24 -3.73 -21.67 -12.10
N SER A 25 -3.49 -21.12 -10.91
CA SER A 25 -4.52 -20.46 -10.11
C SER A 25 -3.98 -19.13 -9.58
N LEU A 26 -4.53 -18.01 -10.11
CA LEU A 26 -4.21 -16.62 -9.80
C LEU A 26 -2.70 -16.26 -9.84
N ARG A 27 -2.27 -15.55 -10.88
CA ARG A 27 -0.92 -14.97 -10.92
C ARG A 27 -0.92 -13.58 -10.29
N GLN A 28 -0.29 -13.46 -9.13
CA GLN A 28 -0.09 -12.19 -8.44
C GLN A 28 1.26 -11.60 -8.84
N LEU A 29 1.25 -10.59 -9.71
CA LEU A 29 2.40 -9.73 -9.99
C LEU A 29 2.28 -8.40 -9.22
N PHE A 30 1.57 -8.46 -8.09
CA PHE A 30 1.31 -7.34 -7.21
C PHE A 30 2.62 -6.72 -6.73
N ARG A 31 2.79 -5.40 -6.95
CA ARG A 31 3.97 -4.65 -6.49
C ARG A 31 5.32 -5.21 -6.96
N CYS A 32 5.37 -5.79 -8.15
CA CYS A 32 6.62 -6.27 -8.77
C CYS A 32 7.44 -5.16 -9.46
N ASN A 33 7.06 -3.89 -9.28
CA ASN A 33 7.69 -2.74 -9.94
C ASN A 33 7.67 -2.86 -11.47
N LEU A 34 6.59 -3.43 -12.02
CA LEU A 34 6.39 -3.54 -13.45
C LEU A 34 6.05 -2.17 -14.03
N THR A 35 6.60 -1.89 -15.20
CA THR A 35 6.32 -0.67 -15.97
C THR A 35 5.69 -1.03 -17.31
N GLY A 36 5.24 -0.02 -18.06
CA GLY A 36 4.73 -0.23 -19.43
C GLY A 36 5.70 -1.02 -20.34
N GLU A 37 7.02 -0.90 -20.16
CA GLU A 37 8.02 -1.65 -20.94
C GLU A 37 7.92 -3.17 -20.72
N CYS A 38 7.47 -3.61 -19.54
CA CYS A 38 7.28 -5.03 -19.24
C CYS A 38 6.02 -5.59 -19.91
N CYS A 39 5.08 -4.72 -20.33
CA CYS A 39 3.78 -5.14 -20.85
C CYS A 39 3.87 -5.75 -22.26
N GLU A 40 4.94 -5.53 -23.03
CA GLU A 40 5.15 -6.21 -24.32
C GLU A 40 5.31 -7.72 -24.12
N SER A 41 6.13 -8.12 -23.14
CA SER A 41 6.35 -9.53 -22.81
C SER A 41 5.10 -10.15 -22.20
N LEU A 42 4.41 -9.43 -21.31
CA LEU A 42 3.15 -9.89 -20.71
C LEU A 42 2.04 -10.05 -21.76
N SER A 43 1.91 -9.10 -22.68
CA SER A 43 0.94 -9.15 -23.77
C SER A 43 1.22 -10.33 -24.69
N SER A 44 2.48 -10.54 -25.09
CA SER A 44 2.88 -11.68 -25.92
C SER A 44 2.55 -13.02 -25.25
N TRP A 45 2.73 -13.11 -23.93
CA TRP A 45 2.38 -14.30 -23.16
C TRP A 45 0.87 -14.53 -23.07
N LEU A 46 0.08 -13.47 -22.82
CA LEU A 46 -1.38 -13.55 -22.78
C LEU A 46 -2.00 -13.95 -24.13
N GLN A 47 -1.34 -13.62 -25.24
CA GLN A 47 -1.75 -14.02 -26.58
C GLN A 47 -1.31 -15.46 -26.94
N SER A 48 -0.37 -16.03 -26.19
CA SER A 48 0.03 -17.44 -26.36
C SER A 48 -0.97 -18.37 -25.68
N PRO A 49 -1.11 -19.64 -26.11
CA PRO A 49 -2.00 -20.59 -25.46
C PRO A 49 -1.70 -20.69 -23.95
N ASN A 50 -2.62 -20.23 -23.13
CA ASN A 50 -2.50 -20.23 -21.68
C ASN A 50 -3.85 -20.52 -21.01
N PHE A 51 -3.81 -21.01 -19.78
CA PHE A 51 -5.01 -21.35 -19.01
C PHE A 51 -5.26 -20.34 -17.89
N LEU A 52 -4.65 -19.15 -17.95
CA LEU A 52 -4.74 -18.19 -16.87
C LEU A 52 -6.14 -17.59 -16.81
N ARG A 53 -6.80 -17.78 -15.68
CA ARG A 53 -8.14 -17.23 -15.44
C ARG A 53 -8.12 -15.92 -14.66
N GLU A 54 -7.09 -15.69 -13.87
CA GLU A 54 -7.00 -14.52 -13.00
C GLU A 54 -5.58 -13.93 -13.02
N LEU A 55 -5.49 -12.62 -13.29
CA LEU A 55 -4.24 -11.87 -13.31
C LEU A 55 -4.37 -10.62 -12.42
N ASP A 56 -3.48 -10.50 -11.44
CA ASP A 56 -3.40 -9.34 -10.58
C ASP A 56 -2.11 -8.55 -10.86
N LEU A 57 -2.27 -7.38 -11.47
CA LEU A 57 -1.19 -6.45 -11.78
C LEU A 57 -1.23 -5.21 -10.88
N SER A 58 -2.05 -5.22 -9.83
CA SER A 58 -2.28 -4.05 -9.00
C SER A 58 -0.97 -3.51 -8.41
N ASN A 59 -0.91 -2.19 -8.21
CA ASN A 59 0.25 -1.47 -7.70
C ASN A 59 1.53 -1.60 -8.56
N ASN A 60 1.38 -1.62 -9.88
CA ASN A 60 2.48 -1.47 -10.83
C ASN A 60 2.27 -0.22 -11.69
N ASP A 61 3.33 0.46 -12.10
CA ASP A 61 3.24 1.73 -12.83
C ASP A 61 3.12 1.48 -14.34
N LEU A 62 2.09 0.75 -14.74
CA LEU A 62 1.86 0.31 -16.12
C LEU A 62 1.51 1.49 -17.05
N LYS A 63 0.72 2.45 -16.53
CA LYS A 63 0.15 3.58 -17.28
C LYS A 63 -0.72 3.13 -18.45
N ASP A 64 -1.29 4.10 -19.17
CA ASP A 64 -2.16 3.81 -20.32
C ASP A 64 -1.44 3.04 -21.43
N SER A 65 -0.13 3.24 -21.61
CA SER A 65 0.67 2.49 -22.59
C SER A 65 0.78 1.00 -22.27
N GLY A 66 0.95 0.64 -20.99
CA GLY A 66 0.89 -0.76 -20.55
C GLY A 66 -0.50 -1.35 -20.68
N VAL A 67 -1.54 -0.58 -20.30
CA VAL A 67 -2.94 -0.99 -20.45
C VAL A 67 -3.33 -1.21 -21.91
N LYS A 68 -2.82 -0.41 -22.85
CA LYS A 68 -3.00 -0.60 -24.29
C LYS A 68 -2.52 -1.97 -24.75
N LEU A 69 -1.32 -2.36 -24.33
CA LEU A 69 -0.72 -3.65 -24.70
C LEU A 69 -1.50 -4.83 -24.10
N ILE A 70 -2.00 -4.69 -22.87
CA ILE A 70 -2.85 -5.69 -22.22
C ILE A 70 -4.21 -5.77 -22.92
N SER A 71 -4.81 -4.63 -23.27
CA SER A 71 -6.09 -4.54 -23.98
C SER A 71 -6.01 -5.24 -25.33
N HIS A 72 -4.92 -5.02 -26.07
CA HIS A 72 -4.68 -5.74 -27.32
C HIS A 72 -4.61 -7.27 -27.13
N ALA A 73 -4.05 -7.75 -26.02
CA ALA A 73 -4.05 -9.19 -25.73
C ALA A 73 -5.46 -9.71 -25.39
N LEU A 74 -6.28 -8.93 -24.67
CA LEU A 74 -7.68 -9.27 -24.35
C LEU A 74 -8.57 -9.41 -25.59
N GLU A 75 -8.23 -8.73 -26.69
CA GLU A 75 -8.93 -8.85 -27.99
C GLU A 75 -8.66 -10.20 -28.69
N THR A 76 -7.66 -10.96 -28.24
CA THR A 76 -7.29 -12.23 -28.89
C THR A 76 -8.06 -13.42 -28.33
N HIS A 77 -8.44 -14.36 -29.21
CA HIS A 77 -9.16 -15.58 -28.86
C HIS A 77 -8.42 -16.51 -27.87
N ASN A 78 -7.10 -16.37 -27.77
CA ASN A 78 -6.27 -17.16 -26.87
C ASN A 78 -6.32 -16.64 -25.42
N CYS A 79 -6.78 -15.41 -25.20
CA CYS A 79 -6.81 -14.83 -23.87
C CYS A 79 -8.01 -15.33 -23.07
N GLN A 80 -7.74 -16.18 -22.09
CA GLN A 80 -8.74 -16.91 -21.32
C GLN A 80 -9.03 -16.29 -19.93
N LEU A 81 -8.63 -15.02 -19.76
CA LEU A 81 -8.77 -14.28 -18.50
C LEU A 81 -10.23 -13.98 -18.18
N HIS A 82 -10.63 -14.35 -16.96
CA HIS A 82 -11.91 -13.98 -16.37
C HIS A 82 -11.78 -12.82 -15.38
N LYS A 83 -10.63 -12.65 -14.73
CA LYS A 83 -10.39 -11.58 -13.76
C LYS A 83 -9.10 -10.85 -14.06
N LEU A 84 -9.18 -9.52 -14.12
CA LEU A 84 -8.03 -8.64 -14.30
C LEU A 84 -8.08 -7.53 -13.25
N ARG A 85 -7.04 -7.45 -12.42
CA ARG A 85 -6.88 -6.34 -11.46
C ARG A 85 -5.77 -5.41 -11.92
N LEU A 86 -6.14 -4.15 -12.16
CA LEU A 86 -5.29 -3.04 -12.56
C LEU A 86 -5.34 -1.93 -11.50
N SER A 87 -5.61 -2.30 -10.25
CA SER A 87 -5.83 -1.32 -9.20
C SER A 87 -4.54 -0.55 -8.90
N GLY A 88 -4.59 0.78 -8.92
CA GLY A 88 -3.41 1.62 -8.66
C GLY A 88 -2.35 1.58 -9.76
N CYS A 89 -2.75 1.30 -11.00
CA CYS A 89 -1.84 1.17 -12.15
C CYS A 89 -1.57 2.47 -12.94
N MET A 90 -2.01 3.62 -12.42
CA MET A 90 -1.93 4.93 -13.08
C MET A 90 -2.71 4.97 -14.41
N VAL A 91 -3.89 4.33 -14.42
CA VAL A 91 -4.79 4.32 -15.57
C VAL A 91 -5.59 5.63 -15.61
N THR A 92 -5.64 6.26 -16.78
CA THR A 92 -6.44 7.45 -17.07
C THR A 92 -7.58 7.12 -18.03
N ASP A 93 -8.23 8.15 -18.57
CA ASP A 93 -9.29 8.03 -19.58
C ASP A 93 -8.81 7.25 -20.80
N GLU A 94 -7.57 7.48 -21.24
CA GLU A 94 -7.02 6.82 -22.43
C GLU A 94 -6.94 5.30 -22.23
N GLY A 95 -6.44 4.85 -21.07
CA GLY A 95 -6.40 3.44 -20.70
C GLY A 95 -7.79 2.81 -20.60
N CYS A 96 -8.78 3.55 -20.08
CA CYS A 96 -10.16 3.08 -20.03
C CYS A 96 -10.77 2.93 -21.43
N CYS A 97 -10.44 3.81 -22.38
CA CYS A 97 -10.86 3.68 -23.77
C CYS A 97 -10.30 2.41 -24.43
N TYR A 98 -9.01 2.09 -24.19
CA TYR A 98 -8.43 0.84 -24.69
C TYR A 98 -9.14 -0.40 -24.11
N LEU A 99 -9.42 -0.39 -22.81
CA LEU A 99 -10.15 -1.49 -22.16
C LEU A 99 -11.57 -1.62 -22.70
N ALA A 100 -12.31 -0.52 -22.86
CA ALA A 100 -13.67 -0.53 -23.38
C ALA A 100 -13.73 -1.09 -24.82
N SER A 101 -12.76 -0.73 -25.66
CA SER A 101 -12.60 -1.30 -27.01
C SER A 101 -12.36 -2.80 -26.97
N ALA A 102 -11.38 -3.23 -26.15
CA ALA A 102 -11.02 -4.65 -26.05
C ALA A 102 -12.17 -5.52 -25.54
N LEU A 103 -12.91 -5.03 -24.56
CA LEU A 103 -14.05 -5.74 -23.99
C LEU A 103 -15.27 -5.75 -24.93
N SER A 104 -15.36 -4.80 -25.86
CA SER A 104 -16.38 -4.81 -26.93
C SER A 104 -16.05 -5.79 -28.07
N SER A 105 -14.82 -6.31 -28.08
CA SER A 105 -14.39 -7.32 -29.05
C SER A 105 -14.97 -8.67 -28.64
N ASN A 106 -15.96 -9.16 -29.38
CA ASN A 106 -16.60 -10.45 -29.13
C ASN A 106 -15.74 -11.56 -29.78
N PRO A 107 -15.22 -12.56 -29.03
CA PRO A 107 -15.56 -12.93 -27.65
C PRO A 107 -14.54 -12.48 -26.59
N SER A 108 -14.94 -11.55 -25.71
CA SER A 108 -14.22 -11.31 -24.46
C SER A 108 -14.64 -12.32 -23.39
N HIS A 109 -13.69 -12.87 -22.65
CA HIS A 109 -13.96 -13.78 -21.52
C HIS A 109 -13.92 -13.08 -20.15
N LEU A 110 -13.61 -11.77 -20.12
CA LEU A 110 -13.38 -11.05 -18.87
C LEU A 110 -14.70 -10.79 -18.12
N ARG A 111 -14.78 -11.26 -16.88
CA ARG A 111 -15.96 -11.15 -16.01
C ARG A 111 -15.80 -10.16 -14.86
N GLU A 112 -14.57 -9.98 -14.38
CA GLU A 112 -14.25 -9.04 -13.31
C GLU A 112 -13.07 -8.15 -13.71
N LEU A 113 -13.27 -6.83 -13.58
CA LEU A 113 -12.26 -5.82 -13.81
C LEU A 113 -12.16 -4.91 -12.59
N ASP A 114 -10.97 -4.81 -12.01
CA ASP A 114 -10.71 -3.88 -10.91
C ASP A 114 -9.81 -2.73 -11.38
N LEU A 115 -10.39 -1.53 -11.44
CA LEU A 115 -9.75 -0.26 -11.74
C LEU A 115 -9.67 0.66 -10.52
N SER A 116 -9.93 0.14 -9.32
CA SER A 116 -9.88 0.94 -8.08
C SER A 116 -8.52 1.61 -7.92
N TYR A 117 -8.47 2.77 -7.27
CA TYR A 117 -7.24 3.53 -7.02
C TYR A 117 -6.53 4.03 -8.30
N ASN A 118 -7.23 4.14 -9.42
CA ASN A 118 -6.78 4.87 -10.61
C ASN A 118 -7.43 6.27 -10.67
N HIS A 119 -7.27 7.00 -11.78
CA HIS A 119 -7.86 8.34 -11.94
C HIS A 119 -8.49 8.60 -13.33
N PRO A 120 -9.35 7.69 -13.85
CA PRO A 120 -10.18 8.03 -14.99
C PRO A 120 -11.30 8.99 -14.59
N ALA A 121 -11.66 9.91 -15.50
CA ALA A 121 -12.81 10.77 -15.40
C ALA A 121 -14.10 9.93 -15.34
N PRO A 122 -15.17 10.45 -14.69
CA PRO A 122 -16.45 9.76 -14.62
C PRO A 122 -17.02 9.36 -15.98
N SER A 123 -16.78 10.15 -17.04
CA SER A 123 -17.20 9.83 -18.40
C SER A 123 -16.52 8.58 -18.96
N ALA A 124 -15.23 8.38 -18.71
CA ALA A 124 -14.50 7.20 -19.14
C ALA A 124 -14.95 5.94 -18.38
N LEU A 125 -15.31 6.08 -17.10
CA LEU A 125 -15.92 4.99 -16.32
C LEU A 125 -17.35 4.67 -16.77
N GLN A 126 -18.11 5.67 -17.22
CA GLN A 126 -19.44 5.46 -17.77
C GLN A 126 -19.38 4.58 -19.02
N LEU A 127 -18.38 4.75 -19.90
CA LEU A 127 -18.18 3.89 -21.07
C LEU A 127 -18.03 2.41 -20.72
N LEU A 128 -17.33 2.10 -19.62
CA LEU A 128 -17.17 0.72 -19.12
C LEU A 128 -18.43 0.22 -18.41
N SER A 129 -19.14 1.11 -17.71
CA SER A 129 -20.32 0.78 -16.91
C SER A 129 -21.58 0.57 -17.76
N ASP A 130 -21.77 1.38 -18.81
CA ASP A 130 -22.91 1.27 -19.75
C ASP A 130 -22.98 -0.11 -20.40
N ARG A 131 -21.83 -0.76 -20.52
CA ARG A 131 -21.69 -2.09 -21.15
C ARG A 131 -22.01 -3.23 -20.20
N LEU A 132 -22.06 -3.03 -18.88
CA LEU A 132 -22.46 -4.08 -17.92
C LEU A 132 -23.91 -4.55 -18.14
N ASN A 133 -24.73 -3.74 -18.80
CA ASN A 133 -26.13 -4.08 -19.12
C ASN A 133 -26.29 -4.69 -20.52
N ASP A 134 -25.23 -4.78 -21.33
CA ASP A 134 -25.29 -5.38 -22.67
C ASP A 134 -25.19 -6.92 -22.55
N PRO A 135 -26.18 -7.69 -23.04
CA PRO A 135 -26.18 -9.15 -22.93
C PRO A 135 -25.03 -9.83 -23.69
N ASN A 136 -24.36 -9.10 -24.60
CA ASN A 136 -23.19 -9.59 -25.32
C ASN A 136 -21.88 -9.32 -24.57
N TYR A 137 -21.94 -8.62 -23.44
CA TYR A 137 -20.80 -8.30 -22.60
C TYR A 137 -20.69 -9.33 -21.47
N THR A 138 -19.49 -9.88 -21.27
CA THR A 138 -19.24 -10.88 -20.24
C THR A 138 -18.84 -10.28 -18.89
N LEU A 139 -18.51 -8.99 -18.86
CA LEU A 139 -18.13 -8.28 -17.64
C LEU A 139 -19.35 -8.13 -16.73
N SER A 140 -19.26 -8.69 -15.53
CA SER A 140 -20.33 -8.68 -14.52
C SER A 140 -19.96 -7.86 -13.28
N LYS A 141 -18.68 -7.57 -13.09
CA LYS A 141 -18.17 -6.84 -11.93
C LYS A 141 -17.11 -5.84 -12.37
N LEU A 142 -17.35 -4.58 -12.03
CA LEU A 142 -16.42 -3.48 -12.22
C LEU A 142 -16.19 -2.79 -10.87
N SER A 143 -14.94 -2.80 -10.39
CA SER A 143 -14.54 -2.07 -9.17
C SER A 143 -13.82 -0.78 -9.56
N VAL A 144 -14.31 0.34 -9.05
CA VAL A 144 -13.80 1.70 -9.35
C VAL A 144 -13.65 2.54 -8.08
N GLU A 145 -13.32 1.92 -6.94
CA GLU A 145 -13.18 2.69 -5.68
C GLU A 145 -12.07 3.75 -5.82
N HIS A 146 -12.32 4.98 -5.38
CA HIS A 146 -11.35 6.08 -5.44
C HIS A 146 -11.08 6.58 -4.02
N GLY A 147 -9.85 6.41 -3.53
CA GLY A 147 -9.47 6.88 -2.19
C GLY A 147 -9.17 8.38 -2.10
N GLY A 148 -9.80 9.24 -2.91
CA GLY A 148 -9.58 10.69 -2.90
C GLY A 148 -8.72 11.23 -4.06
N GLY A 149 -7.85 12.20 -3.77
CA GLY A 149 -7.09 13.00 -4.76
C GLY A 149 -6.28 12.19 -5.79
N SER A 150 -5.85 12.86 -6.88
CA SER A 150 -5.20 12.21 -8.04
C SER A 150 -4.02 11.32 -7.64
N ARG A 151 -4.10 10.03 -8.02
CA ARG A 151 -3.14 8.97 -7.66
C ARG A 151 -2.14 8.66 -8.78
N ILE A 152 -1.88 9.65 -9.64
CA ILE A 152 -0.95 9.55 -10.78
C ILE A 152 0.48 9.88 -10.33
N THR A 153 0.93 9.24 -9.26
CA THR A 153 2.33 9.26 -8.83
C THR A 153 2.87 7.83 -8.81
N ALA A 154 4.17 7.68 -9.01
CA ALA A 154 4.81 6.38 -9.06
C ALA A 154 4.94 5.77 -7.66
N GLY A 155 4.92 4.44 -7.58
CA GLY A 155 5.16 3.71 -6.33
C GLY A 155 4.15 3.99 -5.20
N LEU A 156 4.61 3.89 -3.95
CA LEU A 156 3.74 4.01 -2.76
C LEU A 156 3.20 5.42 -2.51
N HIS A 157 3.86 6.45 -3.04
CA HIS A 157 3.45 7.85 -2.85
C HIS A 157 2.07 8.15 -3.42
N LYS A 158 1.53 7.32 -4.33
CA LYS A 158 0.13 7.44 -4.78
C LYS A 158 -0.91 7.15 -3.71
N TYR A 159 -0.48 6.56 -2.60
CA TYR A 159 -1.29 6.27 -1.42
C TYR A 159 -1.06 7.28 -0.30
N ALA A 160 -0.29 8.35 -0.56
CA ALA A 160 0.09 9.34 0.42
C ALA A 160 -1.11 9.86 1.22
N CYS A 161 -1.02 9.76 2.53
CA CYS A 161 -2.01 10.28 3.46
C CYS A 161 -1.35 11.33 4.35
N ASP A 162 -1.98 12.49 4.42
CA ASP A 162 -1.57 13.52 5.35
C ASP A 162 -2.13 13.20 6.75
N LEU A 163 -1.23 13.14 7.74
CA LEU A 163 -1.54 12.74 9.11
C LEU A 163 -1.14 13.85 10.09
N THR A 164 -1.95 13.99 11.13
CA THR A 164 -1.69 14.83 12.30
C THR A 164 -1.93 14.01 13.56
N LEU A 165 -1.12 14.29 14.57
CA LEU A 165 -1.18 13.68 15.90
C LEU A 165 -2.39 14.21 16.66
N ASP A 166 -3.05 13.36 17.42
CA ASP A 166 -4.20 13.73 18.25
C ASP A 166 -3.75 14.11 19.67
N PRO A 167 -3.82 15.42 20.05
CA PRO A 167 -3.44 15.88 21.39
C PRO A 167 -4.27 15.25 22.52
N ASN A 168 -5.48 14.74 22.23
CA ASN A 168 -6.34 14.10 23.22
C ASN A 168 -5.88 12.68 23.57
N THR A 169 -5.09 12.05 22.71
CA THR A 169 -4.52 10.71 22.96
C THR A 169 -3.12 10.78 23.56
N ALA A 170 -2.40 11.88 23.32
CA ALA A 170 -0.99 12.02 23.67
C ALA A 170 -0.75 11.91 25.19
N ASN A 171 0.14 11.01 25.58
CA ASN A 171 0.63 10.96 26.95
C ASN A 171 1.27 12.29 27.38
N THR A 172 1.19 12.62 28.67
CA THR A 172 1.68 13.89 29.21
C THR A 172 3.20 14.07 29.12
N GLU A 173 3.98 13.02 28.91
CA GLU A 173 5.43 13.11 28.66
C GLU A 173 5.76 13.42 27.19
N LEU A 174 4.76 13.48 26.30
CA LEU A 174 4.95 13.84 24.91
C LEU A 174 4.65 15.31 24.68
N LYS A 175 5.57 16.03 24.04
CA LYS A 175 5.36 17.39 23.57
C LYS A 175 5.06 17.38 22.07
N LEU A 176 3.85 17.79 21.70
CA LEU A 176 3.46 18.02 20.31
C LEU A 176 3.93 19.39 19.82
N SER A 177 4.33 19.47 18.56
CA SER A 177 4.81 20.68 17.89
C SER A 177 4.60 20.60 16.37
N GLU A 178 4.96 21.66 15.64
CA GLU A 178 4.84 21.73 14.16
C GLU A 178 3.41 21.37 13.70
N GLU A 179 2.40 22.08 14.23
CA GLU A 179 0.98 21.83 13.91
C GLU A 179 0.56 20.36 14.15
N ASN A 180 1.03 19.79 15.24
CA ASN A 180 0.81 18.38 15.61
C ASN A 180 1.38 17.38 14.58
N ARG A 181 2.46 17.73 13.87
CA ARG A 181 3.20 16.79 13.01
C ARG A 181 4.45 16.23 13.66
N LYS A 182 4.89 16.81 14.78
CA LYS A 182 6.09 16.38 15.48
C LYS A 182 5.83 16.11 16.95
N ILE A 183 6.39 15.02 17.45
CA ILE A 183 6.40 14.64 18.87
C ILE A 183 7.83 14.51 19.37
N THR A 184 8.04 14.96 20.60
CA THR A 184 9.29 14.75 21.35
C THR A 184 8.95 14.25 22.75
N CYS A 185 9.63 13.22 23.22
CA CYS A 185 9.50 12.75 24.59
C CYS A 185 10.34 13.63 25.53
N VAL A 186 9.71 14.18 26.57
CA VAL A 186 10.30 15.16 27.49
C VAL A 186 10.04 14.77 28.95
N LEU A 187 11.02 15.05 29.83
CA LEU A 187 10.91 14.73 31.26
C LEU A 187 9.83 15.54 31.99
N LYS A 188 9.55 16.76 31.53
CA LYS A 188 8.55 17.63 32.15
C LYS A 188 7.17 17.30 31.59
N SER A 189 6.24 16.93 32.45
CA SER A 189 4.85 16.68 32.05
C SER A 189 4.21 17.93 31.43
N GLN A 190 3.51 17.72 30.32
CA GLN A 190 2.74 18.73 29.61
C GLN A 190 1.37 18.91 30.26
N SER A 191 0.87 20.14 30.26
CA SER A 191 -0.43 20.51 30.83
C SER A 191 -1.59 20.21 29.87
N TYR A 192 -1.76 18.95 29.48
CA TYR A 192 -2.91 18.54 28.68
C TYR A 192 -4.16 18.34 29.55
N PRO A 193 -5.37 18.71 29.06
CA PRO A 193 -6.61 18.41 29.76
C PRO A 193 -6.80 16.90 29.95
N ASP A 194 -7.45 16.48 31.03
CA ASP A 194 -7.82 15.08 31.17
C ASP A 194 -8.75 14.65 30.04
N HIS A 195 -8.57 13.41 29.55
CA HIS A 195 -9.34 12.87 28.44
C HIS A 195 -9.37 11.33 28.50
N PRO A 196 -10.53 10.68 28.23
CA PRO A 196 -10.64 9.22 28.28
C PRO A 196 -9.68 8.52 27.31
N ASP A 197 -9.46 9.10 26.13
CA ASP A 197 -8.57 8.52 25.10
C ASP A 197 -7.06 8.74 25.38
N ARG A 198 -6.70 9.46 26.47
CA ARG A 198 -5.31 9.80 26.78
C ARG A 198 -4.54 8.60 27.34
N PHE A 199 -3.39 8.27 26.76
CA PHE A 199 -2.46 7.32 27.34
C PHE A 199 -1.85 7.88 28.64
N ASP A 200 -1.94 7.15 29.75
CA ASP A 200 -1.60 7.66 31.08
C ASP A 200 -0.17 7.34 31.54
N VAL A 201 0.33 6.13 31.29
CA VAL A 201 1.63 5.67 31.83
C VAL A 201 2.74 5.72 30.79
N VAL A 202 2.49 5.27 29.57
CA VAL A 202 3.55 5.08 28.57
C VAL A 202 3.50 6.21 27.54
N PRO A 203 4.64 6.79 27.11
CA PRO A 203 4.71 7.87 26.13
C PRO A 203 4.22 7.46 24.73
N GLN A 204 2.90 7.39 24.56
CA GLN A 204 2.21 6.96 23.35
C GLN A 204 1.22 8.03 22.87
N VAL A 205 0.97 8.03 21.56
CA VAL A 205 0.02 8.92 20.89
C VAL A 205 -0.53 8.24 19.64
N LEU A 206 -1.78 8.53 19.29
CA LEU A 206 -2.38 8.20 18.00
C LEU A 206 -2.52 9.44 17.13
N CYS A 207 -2.58 9.24 15.81
CA CYS A 207 -3.03 10.23 14.86
C CYS A 207 -4.56 10.40 14.91
N GLN A 208 -5.04 11.55 14.50
CA GLN A 208 -6.47 11.89 14.52
C GLN A 208 -7.27 11.18 13.42
N LYS A 209 -6.65 11.01 12.25
CA LYS A 209 -7.30 10.47 11.06
C LYS A 209 -7.43 8.94 11.12
N SER A 210 -8.64 8.43 10.93
CA SER A 210 -8.87 7.01 10.70
C SER A 210 -8.38 6.59 9.32
N LEU A 211 -7.75 5.42 9.24
CA LEU A 211 -7.18 4.83 8.05
C LEU A 211 -8.05 3.65 7.62
N THR A 212 -8.69 3.82 6.47
CA THR A 212 -9.52 2.84 5.78
C THR A 212 -9.09 2.80 4.31
N GLY A 213 -9.07 1.63 3.69
CA GLY A 213 -8.55 1.45 2.33
C GLY A 213 -7.02 1.45 2.24
N ARG A 214 -6.47 2.00 1.15
CA ARG A 214 -5.02 2.05 0.92
C ARG A 214 -4.39 3.39 1.32
N CYS A 215 -3.46 3.34 2.27
CA CYS A 215 -2.77 4.49 2.83
C CYS A 215 -1.25 4.27 2.85
N TYR A 216 -0.49 5.33 2.63
CA TYR A 216 0.95 5.38 2.82
C TYR A 216 1.29 6.64 3.61
N TRP A 217 2.20 6.54 4.57
CA TRP A 217 2.79 7.69 5.26
C TRP A 217 4.23 7.38 5.66
N GLU A 218 4.98 8.43 5.94
CA GLU A 218 6.37 8.33 6.36
C GLU A 218 6.56 9.03 7.72
N ALA A 219 7.36 8.42 8.57
CA ALA A 219 7.76 8.96 9.85
C ALA A 219 9.28 8.96 9.93
N GLU A 220 9.85 10.13 10.20
CA GLU A 220 11.27 10.31 10.43
C GLU A 220 11.53 10.49 11.92
N TRP A 221 12.48 9.73 12.47
CA TRP A 221 12.76 9.74 13.90
C TRP A 221 14.23 10.02 14.20
N SER A 222 14.51 10.47 15.41
CA SER A 222 15.88 10.66 15.91
C SER A 222 15.93 10.35 17.40
N GLY A 223 17.03 9.80 17.90
CA GLY A 223 17.20 9.49 19.31
C GLY A 223 17.52 8.02 19.58
N SER A 224 16.97 7.47 20.66
CA SER A 224 17.31 6.15 21.19
C SER A 224 16.43 5.03 20.62
N GLY A 225 15.17 5.33 20.30
CA GLY A 225 14.27 4.41 19.64
C GLY A 225 12.82 4.89 19.60
N VAL A 226 12.04 4.29 18.71
CA VAL A 226 10.64 4.60 18.46
C VAL A 226 9.87 3.31 18.16
N ASP A 227 8.60 3.27 18.53
CA ASP A 227 7.67 2.26 18.02
C ASP A 227 6.72 2.95 17.04
N ILE A 228 6.79 2.58 15.76
CA ILE A 228 5.91 3.07 14.70
C ILE A 228 4.80 2.05 14.52
N SER A 229 3.58 2.46 14.87
CA SER A 229 2.50 1.53 15.12
C SER A 229 1.24 1.87 14.33
N VAL A 230 0.38 0.88 14.21
CA VAL A 230 -0.99 1.03 13.74
C VAL A 230 -1.89 0.29 14.73
N SER A 231 -3.00 0.90 15.13
CA SER A 231 -3.87 0.33 16.16
C SER A 231 -5.34 0.64 15.94
N TYR A 232 -6.22 -0.24 16.41
CA TYR A 232 -7.63 0.10 16.58
C TYR A 232 -7.81 1.18 17.63
N LYS A 233 -8.91 1.94 17.54
CA LYS A 233 -9.24 2.94 18.56
C LYS A 233 -9.52 2.31 19.92
N SER A 234 -9.93 1.04 19.95
CA SER A 234 -10.28 0.24 21.12
C SER A 234 -9.09 -0.22 21.98
N ILE A 235 -7.84 0.05 21.61
CA ILE A 235 -6.67 -0.23 22.47
C ILE A 235 -6.82 0.42 23.84
N SER A 236 -6.42 -0.30 24.90
CA SER A 236 -6.46 0.25 26.26
C SER A 236 -5.57 1.48 26.38
N ARG A 237 -6.02 2.48 27.13
CA ARG A 237 -5.29 3.73 27.35
C ARG A 237 -4.62 3.80 28.70
N LYS A 238 -5.01 2.90 29.62
CA LYS A 238 -4.73 3.05 31.05
C LYS A 238 -3.91 1.88 31.59
N GLY A 239 -2.99 2.20 32.49
CA GLY A 239 -2.17 1.25 33.23
C GLY A 239 -0.93 0.73 32.49
N LEU A 240 0.00 0.18 33.27
CA LEU A 240 1.25 -0.41 32.78
C LEU A 240 1.07 -1.91 32.53
N ASN A 241 0.36 -2.26 31.47
CA ASN A 241 0.16 -3.64 31.04
C ASN A 241 0.32 -3.77 29.52
N ASN A 242 0.30 -5.00 29.03
CA ASN A 242 0.44 -5.29 27.61
C ASN A 242 -0.77 -4.80 26.78
N ASP A 243 -1.93 -4.63 27.42
CA ASP A 243 -3.17 -4.20 26.75
C ASP A 243 -3.12 -2.75 26.27
N SER A 244 -2.29 -1.90 26.91
CA SER A 244 -2.11 -0.50 26.52
C SER A 244 -0.88 -0.23 25.67
N LEU A 245 0.05 -1.18 25.56
CA LEU A 245 1.32 -1.04 24.86
C LEU A 245 1.21 -1.45 23.39
N PHE A 246 1.58 -0.58 22.44
CA PHE A 246 1.59 -0.92 21.02
C PHE A 246 2.43 -2.17 20.72
N GLY A 247 1.85 -3.10 19.95
CA GLY A 247 2.45 -4.38 19.55
C GLY A 247 2.36 -5.49 20.59
N PHE A 248 1.85 -5.22 21.80
CA PHE A 248 1.75 -6.20 22.90
C PHE A 248 0.34 -6.72 23.14
N ASN A 249 -0.59 -6.38 22.26
CA ASN A 249 -1.98 -6.79 22.29
C ASN A 249 -2.50 -7.11 20.87
N VAL A 250 -3.71 -7.63 20.80
CA VAL A 250 -4.39 -7.95 19.55
C VAL A 250 -4.86 -6.71 18.76
N ASN A 251 -4.91 -5.56 19.41
CA ASN A 251 -5.45 -4.31 18.84
C ASN A 251 -4.38 -3.45 18.15
N SER A 252 -3.12 -3.91 18.10
CA SER A 252 -2.02 -3.11 17.54
C SER A 252 -0.92 -3.94 16.89
N TRP A 253 -0.32 -3.35 15.88
CA TRP A 253 0.84 -3.85 15.14
C TRP A 253 1.91 -2.76 15.17
N SER A 254 3.13 -3.13 15.53
CA SER A 254 4.19 -2.16 15.78
C SER A 254 5.51 -2.59 15.13
N LEU A 255 6.23 -1.62 14.59
CA LEU A 255 7.63 -1.74 14.26
C LEU A 255 8.45 -0.93 15.26
N TYR A 256 9.17 -1.63 16.13
CA TYR A 256 10.17 -1.03 17.00
C TYR A 256 11.45 -0.78 16.19
N CYS A 257 11.94 0.45 16.23
CA CYS A 257 13.20 0.87 15.61
C CYS A 257 14.10 1.50 16.66
N ALA A 258 15.36 1.05 16.70
CA ALA A 258 16.45 1.66 17.44
C ALA A 258 17.75 1.53 16.63
N ASN A 259 18.80 2.26 17.01
CA ASN A 259 20.04 2.40 16.23
C ASN A 259 20.62 1.08 15.68
N ASN A 260 20.49 -0.02 16.43
CA ASN A 260 21.04 -1.33 16.05
C ASN A 260 20.01 -2.47 16.09
N SER A 261 18.71 -2.15 16.19
CA SER A 261 17.70 -3.19 16.32
C SER A 261 16.37 -2.75 15.74
N VAL A 262 15.82 -3.60 14.88
CA VAL A 262 14.46 -3.46 14.36
C VAL A 262 13.69 -4.73 14.65
N ARG A 263 12.47 -4.57 15.16
CA ARG A 263 11.60 -5.70 15.53
C ARG A 263 10.17 -5.39 15.13
N ALA A 264 9.51 -6.35 14.51
CA ALA A 264 8.07 -6.33 14.32
C ALA A 264 7.40 -6.98 15.56
N CYS A 265 6.39 -6.32 16.10
CA CYS A 265 5.70 -6.72 17.32
C CYS A 265 4.18 -6.77 17.09
N HIS A 266 3.54 -7.87 17.46
CA HIS A 266 2.08 -8.00 17.50
C HIS A 266 1.70 -9.07 18.53
N ASN A 267 0.68 -8.81 19.35
CA ASN A 267 0.14 -9.77 20.32
C ASN A 267 1.21 -10.47 21.19
N ASN A 268 2.19 -9.71 21.70
CA ASN A 268 3.35 -10.18 22.48
C ASN A 268 4.40 -10.99 21.71
N GLU A 269 4.16 -11.31 20.45
CA GLU A 269 5.16 -11.91 19.57
C GLU A 269 6.10 -10.84 19.02
N ARG A 270 7.38 -11.19 18.93
CA ARG A 270 8.44 -10.31 18.44
C ARG A 270 9.27 -11.01 17.39
N THR A 271 9.33 -10.42 16.21
CA THR A 271 10.13 -10.89 15.08
C THR A 271 11.29 -9.94 14.85
N GLY A 272 12.51 -10.38 15.14
CA GLY A 272 13.72 -9.62 14.86
C GLY A 272 13.97 -9.50 13.35
N ILE A 273 14.33 -8.30 12.89
CA ILE A 273 14.59 -8.03 11.47
C ILE A 273 16.09 -7.79 11.30
N SER A 274 16.75 -8.75 10.63
CA SER A 274 18.17 -8.67 10.29
C SER A 274 18.36 -7.74 9.08
N SER A 275 18.45 -6.43 9.32
CA SER A 275 18.81 -5.45 8.29
C SER A 275 19.99 -4.60 8.75
N SER A 276 21.04 -4.54 7.92
CA SER A 276 22.28 -3.83 8.23
C SER A 276 22.22 -2.32 7.99
N ARG A 277 21.14 -1.82 7.35
CA ARG A 277 20.98 -0.41 6.99
C ARG A 277 19.51 -0.01 7.05
N VAL A 278 19.02 0.27 8.25
CA VAL A 278 17.69 0.86 8.44
C VAL A 278 17.85 2.36 8.56
N SER A 279 17.20 3.08 7.66
CA SER A 279 17.08 4.53 7.70
C SER A 279 16.25 4.96 8.89
N ASN A 280 16.51 6.17 9.37
CA ASN A 280 15.70 6.82 10.39
C ASN A 280 14.34 7.29 9.83
N ARG A 281 14.09 7.12 8.53
CA ARG A 281 12.80 7.35 7.91
C ARG A 281 12.15 6.02 7.57
N ILE A 282 10.96 5.80 8.13
CA ILE A 282 10.18 4.58 7.94
C ILE A 282 8.90 4.92 7.19
N GLY A 283 8.68 4.22 6.09
CA GLY A 283 7.45 4.26 5.31
C GLY A 283 6.53 3.14 5.75
N VAL A 284 5.25 3.46 5.94
CA VAL A 284 4.22 2.52 6.34
C VAL A 284 3.15 2.48 5.26
N TYR A 285 2.89 1.30 4.73
CA TYR A 285 1.83 1.06 3.76
C TYR A 285 0.76 0.16 4.36
N LEU A 286 -0.47 0.62 4.33
CA LEU A 286 -1.66 -0.12 4.72
C LEU A 286 -2.51 -0.38 3.48
N ASP A 287 -2.90 -1.63 3.26
CA ASP A 287 -4.07 -2.00 2.47
C ASP A 287 -5.06 -2.67 3.43
N TRP A 288 -6.00 -1.86 3.93
CA TRP A 288 -6.97 -2.31 4.94
C TRP A 288 -7.87 -3.42 4.38
N SER A 289 -8.29 -3.30 3.12
CA SER A 289 -9.19 -4.27 2.48
C SER A 289 -8.51 -5.61 2.22
N ALA A 290 -7.23 -5.59 1.84
CA ALA A 290 -6.43 -6.79 1.62
C ALA A 290 -5.81 -7.35 2.91
N GLY A 291 -5.98 -6.65 4.04
CA GLY A 291 -5.43 -7.10 5.31
C GLY A 291 -3.91 -6.98 5.42
N THR A 292 -3.29 -6.09 4.66
CA THR A 292 -1.83 -5.98 4.54
C THR A 292 -1.32 -4.72 5.22
N LEU A 293 -0.36 -4.86 6.13
CA LEU A 293 0.39 -3.74 6.72
C LEU A 293 1.89 -3.97 6.55
N SER A 294 2.55 -3.13 5.76
CA SER A 294 3.95 -3.27 5.40
C SER A 294 4.78 -2.07 5.83
N PHE A 295 5.99 -2.36 6.31
CA PHE A 295 6.97 -1.36 6.73
C PHE A 295 8.19 -1.36 5.82
N TYR A 296 8.71 -0.17 5.53
CA TYR A 296 9.84 0.06 4.66
C TYR A 296 10.84 1.00 5.32
N SER A 297 12.13 0.70 5.19
CA SER A 297 13.19 1.68 5.40
C SER A 297 13.28 2.56 4.16
N VAL A 298 13.03 3.85 4.32
CA VAL A 298 13.00 4.82 3.23
C VAL A 298 14.39 5.42 3.04
N SER A 299 14.94 5.16 1.86
CA SER A 299 16.18 5.72 1.31
C SER A 299 16.01 5.82 -0.22
N ASP A 300 17.07 6.09 -0.98
CA ASP A 300 17.02 6.13 -2.45
C ASP A 300 16.39 4.86 -3.06
N THR A 301 16.66 3.71 -2.44
CA THR A 301 15.95 2.45 -2.71
C THR A 301 15.19 2.03 -1.46
N PRO A 302 13.85 2.04 -1.47
CA PRO A 302 13.07 1.56 -0.33
C PRO A 302 13.36 0.09 -0.06
N ILE A 303 13.68 -0.24 1.20
CA ILE A 303 13.95 -1.62 1.63
C ILE A 303 12.75 -2.10 2.44
N HIS A 304 12.12 -3.19 2.00
CA HIS A 304 11.07 -3.85 2.78
C HIS A 304 11.65 -4.40 4.09
N LEU A 305 10.96 -4.12 5.21
CA LEU A 305 11.36 -4.58 6.54
C LEU A 305 10.47 -5.71 7.03
N HIS A 306 9.15 -5.52 6.94
CA HIS A 306 8.18 -6.50 7.43
C HIS A 306 6.80 -6.28 6.85
N THR A 307 5.99 -7.34 6.81
CA THR A 307 4.56 -7.29 6.48
C THR A 307 3.76 -8.14 7.44
N PHE A 308 2.76 -7.53 8.06
CA PHE A 308 1.68 -8.25 8.74
C PHE A 308 0.56 -8.53 7.74
N ASN A 309 0.04 -9.76 7.77
CA ASN A 309 -1.17 -10.15 7.06
C ASN A 309 -2.22 -10.54 8.10
N THR A 310 -3.35 -9.86 8.10
CA THR A 310 -4.42 -10.05 9.08
C THR A 310 -5.76 -9.56 8.53
N THR A 311 -6.88 -9.95 9.15
CA THR A 311 -8.18 -9.37 8.81
C THR A 311 -8.48 -8.22 9.76
N PHE A 312 -8.47 -6.99 9.23
CA PHE A 312 -8.84 -5.83 10.02
C PHE A 312 -10.34 -5.76 10.23
N THR A 313 -10.78 -5.50 11.46
CA THR A 313 -12.19 -5.49 11.86
C THR A 313 -12.74 -4.10 12.15
N GLU A 314 -11.84 -3.13 12.36
CA GLU A 314 -12.17 -1.73 12.66
C GLU A 314 -11.25 -0.79 11.88
N PRO A 315 -11.62 0.49 11.71
CA PRO A 315 -10.71 1.51 11.23
C PRO A 315 -9.44 1.58 12.08
N LEU A 316 -8.31 1.78 11.41
CA LEU A 316 -7.00 1.84 12.06
C LEU A 316 -6.54 3.27 12.25
N TYR A 317 -5.64 3.48 13.20
CA TYR A 317 -5.02 4.77 13.49
C TYR A 317 -3.51 4.56 13.55
N ALA A 318 -2.76 5.42 12.84
CA ALA A 318 -1.31 5.46 13.01
C ALA A 318 -0.99 5.92 14.45
N GLY A 319 0.05 5.34 15.04
CA GLY A 319 0.44 5.59 16.42
C GLY A 319 1.94 5.55 16.61
N PHE A 320 2.40 6.20 17.67
CA PHE A 320 3.82 6.30 17.99
C PHE A 320 4.04 6.12 19.48
N ARG A 321 5.01 5.28 19.85
CA ARG A 321 5.64 5.32 21.18
C ARG A 321 7.01 5.94 21.04
N VAL A 322 7.32 6.92 21.87
CA VAL A 322 8.57 7.69 21.77
C VAL A 322 9.38 7.50 23.04
N HIS A 323 10.60 6.96 22.90
CA HIS A 323 11.49 6.76 24.04
C HIS A 323 12.12 8.08 24.47
N LEU A 324 12.65 8.14 25.70
CA LEU A 324 13.22 9.37 26.25
C LEU A 324 14.29 9.97 25.31
N ASN A 325 14.26 11.30 25.14
CA ASN A 325 15.13 12.06 24.22
C ASN A 325 15.01 11.65 22.74
N THR A 326 13.91 11.00 22.35
CA THR A 326 13.59 10.71 20.96
C THR A 326 12.56 11.72 20.45
N SER A 327 12.63 12.04 19.16
CA SER A 327 11.59 12.76 18.44
C SER A 327 11.15 12.00 17.19
N VAL A 328 9.91 12.22 16.79
CA VAL A 328 9.32 11.68 15.56
C VAL A 328 8.60 12.82 14.85
N SER A 329 8.84 12.96 13.55
CA SER A 329 8.16 13.89 12.66
C SER A 329 7.45 13.10 11.56
N LEU A 330 6.15 13.36 11.41
CA LEU A 330 5.38 12.96 10.24
C LEU A 330 5.83 13.81 9.06
N THR A 331 6.41 13.18 8.04
CA THR A 331 6.91 13.92 6.88
C THR A 331 5.74 14.23 5.93
N GLY A 332 5.63 15.50 5.52
CA GLY A 332 4.74 15.87 4.43
C GLY A 332 5.30 15.28 3.13
N MET A 333 4.49 14.51 2.41
CA MET A 333 4.86 14.06 1.08
C MET A 333 4.69 15.23 0.11
N ARG A 334 5.82 15.76 -0.35
CA ARG A 334 5.87 16.81 -1.38
C ARG A 334 5.67 16.23 -2.77
#